data_AF-A0A9P1ALZ3-F1
#
_entry.id   AF-A0A9P1ALZ3-F1
#
_cell.length_a   1.000
_cell.length_b   1.000
_cell.length_c   1.000
_cell.angle_alpha   90.00
_cell.angle_beta   90.00
_cell.angle_gamma   90.00
#
_symmetry.space_group_name_H-M   'P 1'
#
loop_
_entity.id
_entity.type
_entity.pdbx_description
1 polymer ?
#
loop_
_entity_poly.entity_id
_entity_poly.type
_entity_poly.pdbx_seq_one_letter_code
_entity_poly.pdbx_strand_id
1 'polypeptide(L)'
;MFSKLSLPQISALIPFFRARPKFSLFANAAKFEVDRTIPNHPCDFYSLESRDAQYFYCFRHNRLPDANRPILMIGSEGKVNEDDIVKGLEQVKLLEPEFDQICLLLAVHNLATPARKYLTTVCNLKETSYVPCHNFYVTSSVYPQIQAKVNQISLPSSFSIGSTRLSDAEVVNSTWKFATPEDILQQKEKITRLPTACIFHEDRPIAFEMIGLHGQLSHQYTFPEYRNKGFGAIIENTIVSKCISHGIIPLKSVELTNTSVLKRSYEHPLWQVVADDDGHVLIGDYFALFANAVKFELERTIPSHPCDFYLLKTKNAQYFYCFRHDNIPDHNRPILMIGSDGEVSEKDVVYGLKQVRAAEPIFQSIWILAAFSELAAPARDYLISVCKMEQCSHEPCFNFYVAPSKLKLIEDKMNKISLSSSFSIGSTRLSDAEVVNSTWKFATPEDILQQKEKIERLPTACIFHEDRPIAFEMIGVHGQLSHQFTFPEYRNRGFGTMVECAIISKCIRSGITPVKSVEIINESVVRRSLENPIWHVVSDEKGDPAVHDYFVFA
;
A
#
# COMPACT_ATOMS: atom_id res chain seq x y z
N MET A 1 16.61 14.31 -30.63
CA MET A 1 15.75 15.46 -30.23
C MET A 1 14.73 14.98 -29.21
N PHE A 2 14.47 15.73 -28.14
CA PHE A 2 13.43 15.39 -27.14
C PHE A 2 12.14 16.17 -27.43
N SER A 3 10.98 15.53 -27.28
CA SER A 3 9.68 16.18 -27.45
C SER A 3 8.58 15.54 -26.62
N LYS A 4 7.65 16.36 -26.11
CA LYS A 4 6.33 15.90 -25.65
C LYS A 4 5.42 15.69 -26.85
N LEU A 5 4.74 14.55 -26.91
CA LEU A 5 3.89 14.17 -28.03
C LEU A 5 2.46 14.69 -27.82
N SER A 6 1.91 15.30 -28.87
CA SER A 6 0.50 15.67 -28.94
C SER A 6 -0.40 14.46 -29.19
N LEU A 7 -1.69 14.57 -28.88
CA LEU A 7 -2.67 13.50 -29.08
C LEU A 7 -2.69 12.94 -30.53
N PRO A 8 -2.60 13.76 -31.60
CA PRO A 8 -2.49 13.24 -32.97
C PRO A 8 -1.19 12.45 -33.20
N GLN A 9 -0.07 12.86 -32.62
CA GLN A 9 1.20 12.12 -32.71
C GLN A 9 1.12 10.78 -31.96
N ILE A 10 0.49 10.77 -30.77
CA ILE A 10 0.25 9.53 -30.01
C ILE A 10 -0.61 8.57 -30.83
N SER A 11 -1.71 9.06 -31.41
CA SER A 11 -2.59 8.26 -32.28
C SER A 11 -1.84 7.67 -33.47
N ALA A 12 -0.97 8.45 -34.12
CA ALA A 12 -0.13 7.99 -35.23
C ALA A 12 0.91 6.92 -34.85
N LEU A 13 1.32 6.85 -33.57
CA LEU A 13 2.26 5.83 -33.07
C LEU A 13 1.57 4.51 -32.67
N ILE A 14 0.25 4.47 -32.48
CA ILE A 14 -0.46 3.25 -32.10
C ILE A 14 -0.16 2.08 -33.06
N PRO A 15 -0.21 2.24 -34.41
CA PRO A 15 0.16 1.17 -35.32
C PRO A 15 1.61 0.69 -35.15
N PHE A 16 2.55 1.61 -34.91
CA PHE A 16 3.96 1.29 -34.66
C PHE A 16 4.13 0.43 -33.41
N PHE A 17 3.47 0.81 -32.30
CA PHE A 17 3.50 0.05 -31.05
C PHE A 17 2.81 -1.31 -31.19
N ARG A 18 1.66 -1.37 -31.88
CA ARG A 18 0.92 -2.63 -32.09
C ARG A 18 1.68 -3.65 -32.93
N ALA A 19 2.51 -3.20 -33.85
CA ALA A 19 3.31 -4.08 -34.70
C ALA A 19 4.45 -4.79 -33.93
N ARG A 20 4.77 -4.35 -32.70
CA ARG A 20 5.92 -4.79 -31.93
C ARG A 20 5.51 -5.27 -30.53
N PRO A 21 5.63 -6.57 -30.22
CA PRO A 21 5.19 -7.13 -28.94
C PRO A 21 5.77 -6.43 -27.71
N LYS A 22 7.04 -6.00 -27.75
CA LYS A 22 7.71 -5.27 -26.66
C LYS A 22 7.04 -3.92 -26.31
N PHE A 23 6.25 -3.36 -27.22
CA PHE A 23 5.50 -2.11 -27.03
C PHE A 23 4.01 -2.33 -26.74
N SER A 24 3.56 -3.56 -26.43
CA SER A 24 2.13 -3.85 -26.20
C SER A 24 1.52 -2.99 -25.07
N LEU A 25 2.25 -2.77 -23.98
CA LEU A 25 1.83 -1.86 -22.90
C LEU A 25 1.69 -0.41 -23.39
N PHE A 26 2.64 0.06 -24.21
CA PHE A 26 2.60 1.41 -24.80
C PHE A 26 1.41 1.57 -25.75
N ALA A 27 1.13 0.56 -26.58
CA ALA A 27 -0.02 0.55 -27.49
C ALA A 27 -1.34 0.68 -26.72
N ASN A 28 -1.50 -0.07 -25.63
CA ASN A 28 -2.69 0.01 -24.79
C ASN A 28 -2.80 1.34 -24.05
N ALA A 29 -1.69 1.84 -23.48
CA ALA A 29 -1.67 3.14 -22.82
C ALA A 29 -2.02 4.30 -23.77
N ALA A 30 -1.45 4.29 -24.99
CA ALA A 30 -1.72 5.29 -26.02
C ALA A 30 -3.18 5.24 -26.47
N LYS A 31 -3.74 4.04 -26.65
CA LYS A 31 -5.16 3.86 -26.96
C LYS A 31 -6.05 4.42 -25.85
N PHE A 32 -5.76 4.10 -24.59
CA PHE A 32 -6.55 4.59 -23.46
C PHE A 32 -6.54 6.11 -23.34
N GLU A 33 -5.41 6.75 -23.68
CA GLU A 33 -5.30 8.21 -23.72
C GLU A 33 -6.11 8.79 -24.89
N VAL A 34 -5.91 8.28 -26.11
CA VAL A 34 -6.63 8.74 -27.32
C VAL A 34 -8.14 8.58 -27.17
N ASP A 35 -8.60 7.44 -26.64
CA ASP A 35 -10.02 7.14 -26.44
C ASP A 35 -10.58 7.72 -25.13
N ARG A 36 -9.73 8.32 -24.28
CA ARG A 36 -10.08 8.79 -22.92
C ARG A 36 -10.77 7.71 -22.08
N THR A 37 -10.30 6.47 -22.17
CA THR A 37 -10.92 5.30 -21.51
C THR A 37 -10.90 5.41 -19.99
N ILE A 38 -9.80 5.91 -19.42
CA ILE A 38 -9.56 6.04 -17.97
C ILE A 38 -9.18 7.49 -17.62
N PRO A 39 -10.16 8.41 -17.57
CA PRO A 39 -9.92 9.86 -17.51
C PRO A 39 -9.27 10.34 -16.21
N ASN A 40 -9.34 9.57 -15.11
CA ASN A 40 -8.60 9.91 -13.89
C ASN A 40 -7.14 9.42 -13.92
N HIS A 41 -6.75 8.74 -15.00
CA HIS A 41 -5.43 8.20 -15.16
C HIS A 41 -4.76 8.66 -16.48
N PRO A 42 -4.73 9.96 -16.82
CA PRO A 42 -4.22 10.40 -18.13
C PRO A 42 -2.73 10.11 -18.30
N CYS A 43 -2.28 10.01 -19.55
CA CYS A 43 -0.88 9.78 -19.90
C CYS A 43 -0.31 10.92 -20.74
N ASP A 44 0.85 11.39 -20.32
CA ASP A 44 1.74 12.19 -21.15
C ASP A 44 2.80 11.29 -21.79
N PHE A 45 2.95 11.44 -23.11
CA PHE A 45 3.94 10.70 -23.89
C PHE A 45 5.07 11.62 -24.32
N TYR A 46 6.29 11.08 -24.28
CA TYR A 46 7.50 11.77 -24.70
C TYR A 46 8.31 10.87 -25.63
N SER A 47 9.03 11.49 -26.55
CA SER A 47 10.01 10.80 -27.38
C SER A 47 11.38 11.47 -27.27
N LEU A 48 12.43 10.65 -27.29
CA LEU A 48 13.80 11.10 -27.45
C LEU A 48 14.42 10.33 -28.61
N GLU A 49 14.74 11.04 -29.68
CA GLU A 49 15.55 10.49 -30.77
C GLU A 49 17.04 10.71 -30.46
N SER A 50 17.82 9.63 -30.45
CA SER A 50 19.27 9.66 -30.40
C SER A 50 19.86 9.10 -31.70
N ARG A 51 21.19 8.99 -31.78
CA ARG A 51 21.87 8.56 -33.02
C ARG A 51 21.49 7.13 -33.43
N ASP A 52 21.39 6.23 -32.44
CA ASP A 52 21.26 4.79 -32.68
C ASP A 52 19.96 4.21 -32.10
N ALA A 53 19.12 5.04 -31.46
CA ALA A 53 17.88 4.61 -30.85
C ALA A 53 16.81 5.71 -30.79
N GLN A 54 15.56 5.27 -30.70
CA GLN A 54 14.42 6.09 -30.33
C GLN A 54 13.87 5.59 -28.99
N TYR A 55 13.76 6.48 -28.01
CA TYR A 55 13.20 6.19 -26.70
C TYR A 55 11.81 6.79 -26.58
N PHE A 56 10.93 6.09 -25.88
CA PHE A 56 9.58 6.51 -25.56
C PHE A 56 9.40 6.47 -24.05
N TYR A 57 8.85 7.55 -23.50
CA TYR A 57 8.46 7.65 -22.10
C TYR A 57 6.95 7.86 -22.04
N CYS A 58 6.27 7.11 -21.19
CA CYS A 58 4.85 7.32 -20.90
C CYS A 58 4.74 7.59 -19.40
N PHE A 59 4.39 8.81 -19.05
CA PHE A 59 4.15 9.26 -17.69
C PHE A 59 2.65 9.25 -17.44
N ARG A 60 2.16 8.29 -16.65
CA ARG A 60 0.74 8.18 -16.31
C ARG A 60 0.50 8.89 -14.98
N HIS A 61 -0.30 9.96 -15.00
CA HIS A 61 -0.82 10.57 -13.77
C HIS A 61 -1.85 9.60 -13.19
N ASN A 62 -1.68 9.15 -11.95
CA ASN A 62 -2.61 8.23 -11.31
C ASN A 62 -3.38 9.00 -10.24
N ARG A 63 -4.57 9.53 -10.57
CA ARG A 63 -5.27 10.49 -9.70
C ARG A 63 -6.24 9.85 -8.71
N LEU A 64 -6.32 8.52 -8.68
CA LEU A 64 -7.09 7.78 -7.69
C LEU A 64 -6.16 6.81 -6.97
N PRO A 65 -6.23 6.73 -5.63
CA PRO A 65 -7.15 7.47 -4.73
C PRO A 65 -6.71 8.91 -4.42
N ASP A 66 -5.43 9.21 -4.61
CA ASP A 66 -4.80 10.50 -4.39
C ASP A 66 -4.05 10.90 -5.68
N ALA A 67 -3.77 12.18 -5.88
CA ALA A 67 -3.10 12.68 -7.09
C ALA A 67 -1.63 12.23 -7.25
N ASN A 68 -1.08 11.49 -6.28
CA ASN A 68 0.36 11.45 -6.00
C ASN A 68 1.00 10.09 -6.29
N ARG A 69 0.56 9.37 -7.33
CA ARG A 69 1.09 8.02 -7.65
C ARG A 69 1.48 7.80 -9.12
N PRO A 70 2.23 8.71 -9.76
CA PRO A 70 2.53 8.57 -11.18
C PRO A 70 3.29 7.28 -11.50
N ILE A 71 2.99 6.73 -12.67
CA ILE A 71 3.63 5.53 -13.19
C ILE A 71 4.46 5.91 -14.41
N LEU A 72 5.73 5.55 -14.41
CA LEU A 72 6.64 5.80 -15.52
C LEU A 72 6.88 4.50 -16.31
N MET A 73 6.59 4.54 -17.60
CA MET A 73 6.98 3.49 -18.55
C MET A 73 8.09 3.97 -19.47
N ILE A 74 9.07 3.11 -19.76
CA ILE A 74 10.16 3.40 -20.70
C ILE A 74 10.29 2.26 -21.73
N GLY A 75 10.36 2.63 -23.00
CA GLY A 75 10.56 1.72 -24.12
C GLY A 75 11.56 2.30 -25.13
N SER A 76 12.17 1.44 -25.95
CA SER A 76 13.09 1.88 -26.99
C SER A 76 13.05 1.01 -28.25
N GLU A 77 13.42 1.62 -29.36
CA GLU A 77 13.76 0.97 -30.62
C GLU A 77 15.21 1.29 -30.95
N GLY A 78 16.02 0.30 -31.34
CA GLY A 78 17.45 0.49 -31.62
C GLY A 78 18.36 0.21 -30.42
N LYS A 79 19.62 0.65 -30.51
CA LYS A 79 20.67 0.30 -29.54
C LYS A 79 20.61 1.21 -28.31
N VAL A 80 20.29 0.60 -27.17
CA VAL A 80 20.17 1.31 -25.89
C VAL A 80 21.52 1.84 -25.39
N ASN A 81 21.50 3.07 -24.88
CA ASN A 81 22.60 3.77 -24.22
C ASN A 81 22.09 4.38 -22.89
N GLU A 82 22.83 4.18 -21.80
CA GLU A 82 22.46 4.66 -20.45
C GLU A 82 22.33 6.20 -20.38
N ASP A 83 23.24 6.93 -21.03
CA ASP A 83 23.24 8.40 -20.99
C ASP A 83 22.02 9.00 -21.68
N ASP A 84 21.56 8.38 -22.78
CA ASP A 84 20.34 8.80 -23.47
C ASP A 84 19.10 8.61 -22.59
N ILE A 85 19.06 7.52 -21.79
CA ILE A 85 17.95 7.26 -20.87
C ILE A 85 17.92 8.33 -19.78
N VAL A 86 19.06 8.58 -19.14
CA VAL A 86 19.19 9.60 -18.08
C VAL A 86 18.81 10.98 -18.62
N LYS A 87 19.32 11.34 -19.81
CA LYS A 87 18.97 12.59 -20.48
C LYS A 87 17.47 12.69 -20.73
N GLY A 88 16.82 11.63 -21.20
CA GLY A 88 15.37 11.61 -21.37
C GLY A 88 14.62 11.82 -20.06
N LEU A 89 15.04 11.16 -18.98
CA LEU A 89 14.45 11.32 -17.64
C LEU A 89 14.59 12.74 -17.11
N GLU A 90 15.76 13.37 -17.27
CA GLU A 90 15.97 14.77 -16.90
C GLU A 90 14.99 15.71 -17.63
N GLN A 91 14.76 15.46 -18.93
CA GLN A 91 13.80 16.26 -19.70
C GLN A 91 12.35 16.02 -19.27
N VAL A 92 11.97 14.76 -19.01
CA VAL A 92 10.62 14.45 -18.49
C VAL A 92 10.43 15.11 -17.12
N LYS A 93 11.42 15.04 -16.23
CA LYS A 93 11.39 15.67 -14.91
C LYS A 93 11.17 17.19 -14.98
N LEU A 94 11.74 17.87 -15.96
CA LEU A 94 11.54 19.31 -16.15
C LEU A 94 10.10 19.66 -16.57
N LEU A 95 9.38 18.72 -17.19
CA LEU A 95 8.02 18.92 -17.70
C LEU A 95 6.94 18.37 -16.78
N GLU A 96 7.29 17.43 -15.91
CA GLU A 96 6.36 16.73 -15.01
C GLU A 96 6.52 17.20 -13.56
N PRO A 97 5.59 18.00 -13.01
CA PRO A 97 5.66 18.46 -11.62
C PRO A 97 5.65 17.32 -10.60
N GLU A 98 5.04 16.20 -10.95
CA GLU A 98 4.86 15.03 -10.09
C GLU A 98 5.98 13.98 -10.27
N PHE A 99 7.03 14.29 -11.05
CA PHE A 99 8.09 13.33 -11.37
C PHE A 99 8.77 12.74 -10.14
N ASP A 100 8.99 13.56 -9.11
CA ASP A 100 9.59 13.13 -7.84
C ASP A 100 8.62 12.35 -6.95
N GLN A 101 7.47 11.92 -7.47
CA GLN A 101 6.48 11.10 -6.79
C GLN A 101 6.20 9.78 -7.53
N ILE A 102 7.00 9.43 -8.55
CA ILE A 102 6.83 8.18 -9.30
C ILE A 102 6.74 7.01 -8.33
N CYS A 103 5.62 6.28 -8.38
CA CYS A 103 5.36 5.16 -7.50
C CYS A 103 5.70 3.81 -8.15
N LEU A 104 5.81 3.78 -9.47
CA LEU A 104 6.06 2.56 -10.23
C LEU A 104 6.84 2.89 -11.51
N LEU A 105 7.97 2.21 -11.69
CA LEU A 105 8.73 2.18 -12.94
C LEU A 105 8.49 0.85 -13.66
N LEU A 106 8.17 0.93 -14.95
CA LEU A 106 7.86 -0.17 -15.86
C LEU A 106 8.76 -0.09 -17.09
N ALA A 107 9.75 -0.97 -17.21
CA ALA A 107 10.61 -0.99 -18.38
C ALA A 107 11.26 -2.37 -18.58
N VAL A 108 11.77 -2.65 -19.78
CA VAL A 108 12.63 -3.83 -19.97
C VAL A 108 13.97 -3.65 -19.25
N HIS A 109 14.60 -4.74 -18.82
CA HIS A 109 15.71 -4.73 -17.86
C HIS A 109 16.85 -3.74 -18.16
N ASN A 110 17.28 -3.65 -19.43
CA ASN A 110 18.35 -2.75 -19.87
C ASN A 110 17.96 -1.26 -19.85
N LEU A 111 16.67 -0.95 -19.93
CA LEU A 111 16.13 0.40 -19.74
C LEU A 111 15.85 0.70 -18.27
N ALA A 112 15.33 -0.30 -17.54
CA ALA A 112 14.92 -0.17 -16.15
C ALA A 112 16.10 0.08 -15.22
N THR A 113 17.22 -0.61 -15.44
CA THR A 113 18.42 -0.51 -14.59
C THR A 113 18.95 0.93 -14.46
N PRO A 114 19.28 1.64 -15.56
CA PRO A 114 19.76 3.02 -15.47
C PRO A 114 18.67 3.99 -14.99
N ALA A 115 17.41 3.79 -15.37
CA ALA A 115 16.31 4.62 -14.91
C ALA A 115 16.08 4.51 -13.39
N ARG A 116 16.09 3.29 -12.86
CA ARG A 116 16.02 3.02 -11.42
C ARG A 116 17.17 3.70 -10.67
N LYS A 117 18.40 3.59 -11.18
CA LYS A 117 19.56 4.27 -10.60
C LYS A 117 19.32 5.78 -10.53
N TYR A 118 18.91 6.41 -11.63
CA TYR A 118 18.58 7.84 -11.63
C TYR A 118 17.50 8.20 -10.60
N LEU A 119 16.38 7.48 -10.57
CA LEU A 119 15.27 7.74 -9.65
C LEU A 119 15.68 7.59 -8.17
N THR A 120 16.50 6.60 -7.86
CA THR A 120 16.93 6.34 -6.47
C THR A 120 18.05 7.29 -6.01
N THR A 121 18.98 7.67 -6.89
CA THR A 121 20.14 8.49 -6.50
C THR A 121 19.94 9.98 -6.71
N VAL A 122 19.21 10.38 -7.76
CA VAL A 122 19.01 11.79 -8.11
C VAL A 122 17.68 12.30 -7.54
N CYS A 123 16.63 11.50 -7.63
CA CYS A 123 15.30 11.87 -7.13
C CYS A 123 15.05 11.41 -5.69
N ASN A 124 16.01 10.70 -5.07
CA ASN A 124 15.93 10.17 -3.71
C ASN A 124 14.69 9.30 -3.45
N LEU A 125 14.16 8.63 -4.49
CA LEU A 125 13.07 7.69 -4.33
C LEU A 125 13.58 6.41 -3.67
N LYS A 126 12.82 5.87 -2.72
CA LYS A 126 13.13 4.59 -2.08
C LYS A 126 12.42 3.46 -2.81
N GLU A 127 13.17 2.42 -3.13
CA GLU A 127 12.60 1.18 -3.62
C GLU A 127 11.94 0.39 -2.49
N THR A 128 10.70 -0.02 -2.70
CA THR A 128 9.95 -0.84 -1.73
C THR A 128 9.77 -2.27 -2.22
N SER A 129 9.71 -2.49 -3.53
CA SER A 129 9.68 -3.83 -4.11
C SER A 129 10.20 -3.85 -5.55
N TYR A 130 10.69 -5.02 -5.94
CA TYR A 130 11.14 -5.31 -7.29
C TYR A 130 10.52 -6.64 -7.76
N VAL A 131 9.82 -6.59 -8.88
CA VAL A 131 9.11 -7.75 -9.44
C VAL A 131 9.48 -7.93 -10.92
N PRO A 132 10.49 -8.74 -11.24
CA PRO A 132 10.80 -9.07 -12.63
C PRO A 132 9.74 -10.01 -13.20
N CYS A 133 9.34 -9.76 -14.44
CA CYS A 133 8.29 -10.49 -15.14
C CYS A 133 8.69 -10.90 -16.56
N HIS A 134 8.12 -12.00 -17.03
CA HIS A 134 7.97 -12.22 -18.47
C HIS A 134 6.60 -11.73 -18.93
N ASN A 135 6.60 -10.99 -20.05
CA ASN A 135 5.36 -10.57 -20.69
C ASN A 135 4.96 -11.59 -21.74
N PHE A 136 3.68 -11.94 -21.76
CA PHE A 136 3.08 -12.79 -22.77
C PHE A 136 1.99 -12.01 -23.49
N TYR A 137 1.85 -12.22 -24.79
CA TYR A 137 0.83 -11.58 -25.61
C TYR A 137 0.13 -12.60 -26.50
N VAL A 138 -1.05 -12.22 -26.99
CA VAL A 138 -1.83 -13.01 -27.95
C VAL A 138 -1.69 -12.39 -29.34
N THR A 139 -1.36 -13.21 -30.34
CA THR A 139 -1.30 -12.76 -31.74
C THR A 139 -2.69 -12.69 -32.36
N SER A 140 -2.88 -11.78 -33.31
CA SER A 140 -4.15 -11.65 -34.03
C SER A 140 -4.58 -12.92 -34.78
N SER A 141 -3.63 -13.79 -35.15
CA SER A 141 -3.89 -15.06 -35.84
C SER A 141 -4.66 -16.07 -34.99
N VAL A 142 -4.61 -15.98 -33.66
CA VAL A 142 -5.31 -16.92 -32.76
C VAL A 142 -6.61 -16.37 -32.19
N TYR A 143 -6.99 -15.13 -32.51
CA TYR A 143 -8.23 -14.51 -32.03
C TYR A 143 -9.49 -15.32 -32.36
N PRO A 144 -9.67 -15.90 -33.57
CA PRO A 144 -10.84 -16.74 -33.86
C PRO A 144 -10.92 -17.99 -32.98
N GLN A 145 -9.77 -18.58 -32.62
CA GLN A 145 -9.71 -19.76 -31.75
C GLN A 145 -10.16 -19.42 -30.33
N ILE A 146 -9.76 -18.25 -29.82
CA ILE A 146 -10.20 -17.76 -28.50
C ILE A 146 -11.71 -17.50 -28.51
N GLN A 147 -12.22 -16.85 -29.56
CA GLN A 147 -13.66 -16.60 -29.67
C GLN A 147 -14.45 -17.92 -29.75
N ALA A 148 -13.96 -18.91 -30.49
CA ALA A 148 -14.56 -20.24 -30.53
C ALA A 148 -14.59 -20.91 -29.15
N LYS A 149 -13.49 -20.84 -28.38
CA LYS A 149 -13.45 -21.34 -27.00
C LYS A 149 -14.47 -20.64 -26.11
N VAL A 150 -14.61 -19.32 -26.19
CA VAL A 150 -15.59 -18.55 -25.40
C VAL A 150 -17.02 -18.92 -25.78
N ASN A 151 -17.32 -19.06 -27.08
CA ASN A 151 -18.65 -19.46 -27.55
C ASN A 151 -19.05 -20.88 -27.13
N GLN A 152 -18.07 -21.74 -26.78
CA GLN A 152 -18.28 -23.11 -26.32
C GLN A 152 -18.30 -23.25 -24.81
N ILE A 153 -18.16 -22.15 -24.04
CA ILE A 153 -18.23 -22.21 -22.58
C ILE A 153 -19.62 -22.70 -22.17
N SER A 154 -19.63 -23.80 -21.43
CA SER A 154 -20.82 -24.32 -20.75
C SER A 154 -20.51 -24.41 -19.26
N LEU A 155 -21.36 -23.80 -18.44
CA LEU A 155 -21.27 -23.84 -16.98
C LEU A 155 -22.50 -24.56 -16.42
N PRO A 156 -22.38 -25.24 -15.26
CA PRO A 156 -23.56 -25.76 -14.56
C PRO A 156 -24.53 -24.64 -14.21
N SER A 157 -25.82 -24.95 -14.07
CA SER A 157 -26.89 -23.95 -13.89
C SER A 157 -26.75 -23.05 -12.66
N SER A 158 -26.02 -23.48 -11.62
CA SER A 158 -25.75 -22.66 -10.43
C SER A 158 -24.62 -21.64 -10.63
N PHE A 159 -23.94 -21.68 -11.79
CA PHE A 159 -22.85 -20.78 -12.13
C PHE A 159 -23.24 -19.89 -13.30
N SER A 160 -22.71 -18.67 -13.30
CA SER A 160 -22.82 -17.75 -14.44
C SER A 160 -21.48 -17.07 -14.70
N ILE A 161 -21.30 -16.53 -15.89
CA ILE A 161 -20.10 -15.79 -16.28
C ILE A 161 -20.48 -14.45 -16.90
N GLY A 162 -19.75 -13.41 -16.53
CA GLY A 162 -20.05 -12.05 -16.96
C GLY A 162 -18.89 -11.09 -16.73
N SER A 163 -19.19 -9.80 -16.67
CA SER A 163 -18.25 -8.79 -16.16
C SER A 163 -18.34 -8.73 -14.63
N THR A 164 -17.25 -8.33 -13.99
CA THR A 164 -17.24 -8.04 -12.55
C THR A 164 -18.25 -6.93 -12.24
N ARG A 165 -19.08 -7.10 -11.19
CA ARG A 165 -20.05 -6.08 -10.80
C ARG A 165 -19.37 -5.03 -9.93
N LEU A 166 -19.86 -3.79 -9.97
CA LEU A 166 -19.32 -2.72 -9.14
C LEU A 166 -19.45 -3.02 -7.63
N SER A 167 -20.50 -3.73 -7.23
CA SER A 167 -20.72 -4.19 -5.86
C SER A 167 -19.68 -5.21 -5.37
N ASP A 168 -18.96 -5.87 -6.29
CA ASP A 168 -17.93 -6.85 -5.94
C ASP A 168 -16.54 -6.21 -5.80
N ALA A 169 -16.42 -4.88 -5.96
CA ALA A 169 -15.13 -4.20 -5.98
C ALA A 169 -14.30 -4.44 -4.71
N GLU A 170 -14.93 -4.53 -3.54
CA GLU A 170 -14.26 -4.83 -2.26
C GLU A 170 -13.72 -6.26 -2.20
N VAL A 171 -14.51 -7.22 -2.67
CA VAL A 171 -14.09 -8.63 -2.75
C VAL A 171 -12.91 -8.76 -3.69
N VAL A 172 -12.97 -8.09 -4.85
CA VAL A 172 -11.82 -8.06 -5.75
C VAL A 172 -10.63 -7.43 -5.03
N ASN A 173 -10.74 -6.18 -4.58
CA ASN A 173 -9.64 -5.44 -3.92
C ASN A 173 -8.97 -6.25 -2.80
N SER A 174 -9.75 -6.84 -1.88
CA SER A 174 -9.23 -7.61 -0.74
C SER A 174 -8.46 -8.89 -1.10
N THR A 175 -8.60 -9.40 -2.33
CA THR A 175 -7.84 -10.58 -2.80
C THR A 175 -6.57 -10.22 -3.57
N TRP A 176 -6.32 -8.94 -3.84
CA TRP A 176 -5.09 -8.52 -4.49
C TRP A 176 -3.99 -8.38 -3.45
N LYS A 177 -2.88 -9.12 -3.63
CA LYS A 177 -1.76 -9.10 -2.68
C LYS A 177 -1.07 -7.74 -2.51
N PHE A 178 -1.30 -6.81 -3.44
CA PHE A 178 -0.73 -5.46 -3.42
C PHE A 178 -1.77 -4.37 -3.17
N ALA A 179 -3.06 -4.71 -3.05
CA ALA A 179 -4.09 -3.71 -2.82
C ALA A 179 -3.99 -3.12 -1.41
N THR A 180 -4.30 -1.84 -1.32
CA THR A 180 -4.61 -1.15 -0.08
C THR A 180 -6.10 -0.78 -0.05
N PRO A 181 -6.66 -0.40 1.11
CA PRO A 181 -8.06 0.05 1.19
C PRO A 181 -8.37 1.20 0.22
N GLU A 182 -7.41 2.10 -0.02
CA GLU A 182 -7.61 3.26 -0.89
C GLU A 182 -7.64 2.88 -2.38
N ASP A 183 -7.02 1.77 -2.78
CA ASP A 183 -7.06 1.29 -4.18
C ASP A 183 -8.48 0.90 -4.64
N ILE A 184 -9.46 0.84 -3.72
CA ILE A 184 -10.86 0.58 -4.05
C ILE A 184 -11.42 1.56 -5.07
N LEU A 185 -11.00 2.84 -5.04
CA LEU A 185 -11.46 3.84 -6.00
C LEU A 185 -10.94 3.54 -7.42
N GLN A 186 -9.65 3.23 -7.52
CA GLN A 186 -9.05 2.78 -8.77
C GLN A 186 -9.70 1.46 -9.24
N GLN A 187 -10.03 0.55 -8.31
CA GLN A 187 -10.69 -0.71 -8.63
C GLN A 187 -12.09 -0.50 -9.20
N LYS A 188 -12.89 0.39 -8.60
CA LYS A 188 -14.20 0.79 -9.10
C LYS A 188 -14.10 1.42 -10.49
N GLU A 189 -13.09 2.26 -10.74
CA GLU A 189 -12.85 2.83 -12.07
C GLU A 189 -12.53 1.75 -13.10
N LYS A 190 -11.60 0.84 -12.80
CA LYS A 190 -11.24 -0.29 -13.68
C LYS A 190 -12.47 -1.15 -14.00
N ILE A 191 -13.29 -1.49 -13.01
CA ILE A 191 -14.53 -2.27 -13.21
C ILE A 191 -15.51 -1.54 -14.13
N THR A 192 -15.62 -0.21 -14.00
CA THR A 192 -16.57 0.61 -14.76
C THR A 192 -16.12 0.85 -16.20
N ARG A 193 -14.80 0.99 -16.43
CA ARG A 193 -14.25 1.52 -17.68
C ARG A 193 -13.52 0.49 -18.53
N LEU A 194 -12.98 -0.57 -17.93
CA LEU A 194 -12.17 -1.56 -18.62
C LEU A 194 -12.91 -2.90 -18.69
N PRO A 195 -12.61 -3.74 -19.70
CA PRO A 195 -13.11 -5.10 -19.71
C PRO A 195 -12.70 -5.88 -18.44
N THR A 196 -13.66 -6.61 -17.90
CA THR A 196 -13.45 -7.51 -16.75
C THR A 196 -14.13 -8.85 -17.02
N ALA A 197 -13.70 -9.90 -16.34
CA ALA A 197 -14.41 -11.19 -16.38
C ALA A 197 -14.57 -11.74 -14.97
N CYS A 198 -15.75 -12.26 -14.66
CA CYS A 198 -16.06 -12.87 -13.37
C CYS A 198 -17.01 -14.06 -13.56
N ILE A 199 -16.75 -15.13 -12.82
CA ILE A 199 -17.66 -16.25 -12.64
C ILE A 199 -18.33 -16.11 -11.28
N PHE A 200 -19.65 -16.27 -11.28
CA PHE A 200 -20.48 -16.24 -10.09
C PHE A 200 -20.99 -17.64 -9.76
N HIS A 201 -21.16 -17.92 -8.47
CA HIS A 201 -21.89 -19.07 -7.95
C HIS A 201 -22.84 -18.57 -6.87
N GLU A 202 -24.15 -18.79 -7.06
CA GLU A 202 -25.19 -18.29 -6.11
C GLU A 202 -25.01 -16.79 -5.81
N ASP A 203 -24.88 -15.98 -6.86
CA ASP A 203 -24.65 -14.52 -6.80
C ASP A 203 -23.37 -14.04 -6.11
N ARG A 204 -22.43 -14.94 -5.78
CA ARG A 204 -21.11 -14.58 -5.22
C ARG A 204 -20.01 -14.68 -6.28
N PRO A 205 -19.09 -13.70 -6.38
CA PRO A 205 -17.94 -13.81 -7.26
C PRO A 205 -16.99 -14.90 -6.74
N ILE A 206 -16.71 -15.92 -7.55
CA ILE A 206 -15.86 -17.06 -7.15
C ILE A 206 -14.53 -17.12 -7.90
N ALA A 207 -14.46 -16.45 -9.04
CA ALA A 207 -13.24 -16.28 -9.80
C ALA A 207 -13.38 -15.03 -10.68
N PHE A 208 -12.29 -14.31 -10.88
CA PHE A 208 -12.27 -13.10 -11.70
C PHE A 208 -10.88 -12.79 -12.22
N GLU A 209 -10.83 -11.93 -13.22
CA GLU A 209 -9.61 -11.35 -13.76
C GLU A 209 -9.91 -9.92 -14.21
N MET A 210 -8.91 -9.06 -14.07
CA MET A 210 -9.01 -7.62 -14.27
C MET A 210 -8.00 -7.16 -15.32
N ILE A 211 -8.12 -5.90 -15.75
CA ILE A 211 -7.11 -5.23 -16.58
C ILE A 211 -6.47 -4.12 -15.75
N GLY A 212 -5.14 -4.07 -15.75
CA GLY A 212 -4.37 -3.01 -15.12
C GLY A 212 -4.42 -1.71 -15.92
N LEU A 213 -3.94 -0.61 -15.34
CA LEU A 213 -3.99 0.72 -15.97
C LEU A 213 -3.25 0.82 -17.32
N HIS A 214 -2.35 -0.12 -17.62
CA HIS A 214 -1.59 -0.17 -18.87
C HIS A 214 -2.06 -1.30 -19.81
N GLY A 215 -3.24 -1.86 -19.55
CA GLY A 215 -3.91 -2.81 -20.44
C GLY A 215 -3.47 -4.27 -20.29
N GLN A 216 -2.57 -4.58 -19.35
CA GLN A 216 -2.21 -5.95 -19.03
C GLN A 216 -3.29 -6.64 -18.19
N LEU A 217 -3.55 -7.91 -18.48
CA LEU A 217 -4.32 -8.78 -17.61
C LEU A 217 -3.63 -8.83 -16.24
N SER A 218 -4.42 -8.63 -15.20
CA SER A 218 -3.97 -8.59 -13.83
C SER A 218 -4.97 -9.26 -12.91
N HIS A 219 -4.50 -9.64 -11.73
CA HIS A 219 -5.38 -10.07 -10.64
C HIS A 219 -6.30 -11.24 -10.99
N GLN A 220 -5.78 -12.21 -11.74
CA GLN A 220 -6.48 -13.47 -11.92
C GLN A 220 -6.57 -14.18 -10.56
N TYR A 221 -7.79 -14.41 -10.09
CA TYR A 221 -8.04 -15.05 -8.81
C TYR A 221 -9.16 -16.08 -8.92
N THR A 222 -9.01 -17.17 -8.17
CA THR A 222 -10.05 -18.17 -7.96
C THR A 222 -10.00 -18.56 -6.49
N PHE A 223 -11.16 -18.44 -5.82
CA PHE A 223 -11.30 -18.80 -4.41
C PHE A 223 -10.89 -20.27 -4.18
N PRO A 224 -10.16 -20.58 -3.09
CA PRO A 224 -9.54 -21.89 -2.88
C PRO A 224 -10.47 -23.10 -3.12
N GLU A 225 -11.70 -23.03 -2.65
CA GLU A 225 -12.73 -24.07 -2.75
C GLU A 225 -13.29 -24.28 -4.18
N TYR A 226 -12.95 -23.39 -5.12
CA TYR A 226 -13.31 -23.46 -6.54
C TYR A 226 -12.11 -23.70 -7.47
N ARG A 227 -10.89 -23.88 -6.93
CA ARG A 227 -9.70 -24.18 -7.73
C ARG A 227 -9.75 -25.58 -8.36
N ASN A 228 -8.91 -25.79 -9.39
CA ASN A 228 -8.81 -27.05 -10.15
C ASN A 228 -10.09 -27.47 -10.90
N LYS A 229 -11.03 -26.54 -11.11
CA LYS A 229 -12.28 -26.74 -11.87
C LYS A 229 -12.25 -26.10 -13.26
N GLY A 230 -11.08 -25.62 -13.72
CA GLY A 230 -10.92 -24.96 -15.02
C GLY A 230 -11.34 -23.49 -15.07
N PHE A 231 -11.90 -22.92 -14.00
CA PHE A 231 -12.42 -21.54 -13.97
C PHE A 231 -11.41 -20.46 -14.34
N GLY A 232 -10.13 -20.59 -13.93
CA GLY A 232 -9.09 -19.64 -14.33
C GLY A 232 -8.93 -19.54 -15.85
N ALA A 233 -8.91 -20.68 -16.56
CA ALA A 233 -8.80 -20.70 -18.02
C ALA A 233 -10.06 -20.15 -18.71
N ILE A 234 -11.24 -20.41 -18.14
CA ILE A 234 -12.51 -19.88 -18.66
C ILE A 234 -12.52 -18.34 -18.56
N ILE A 235 -12.10 -17.81 -17.41
CA ILE A 235 -12.01 -16.36 -17.18
C ILE A 235 -10.96 -15.71 -18.07
N GLU A 236 -9.76 -16.29 -18.18
CA GLU A 236 -8.68 -15.78 -19.03
C GLU A 236 -9.16 -15.65 -20.48
N ASN A 237 -9.75 -16.71 -21.06
CA ASN A 237 -10.27 -16.66 -22.43
C ASN A 237 -11.39 -15.63 -22.58
N THR A 238 -12.26 -15.50 -21.58
CA THR A 238 -13.37 -14.54 -21.59
C THR A 238 -12.87 -13.09 -21.58
N ILE A 239 -11.94 -12.75 -20.69
CA ILE A 239 -11.40 -11.38 -20.64
C ILE A 239 -10.57 -11.07 -21.88
N VAL A 240 -9.78 -12.03 -22.39
CA VAL A 240 -9.02 -11.87 -23.64
C VAL A 240 -9.96 -11.60 -24.83
N SER A 241 -11.07 -12.33 -24.97
CA SER A 241 -12.08 -12.07 -26.00
C SER A 241 -12.65 -10.65 -25.88
N LYS A 242 -12.96 -10.18 -24.65
CA LYS A 242 -13.41 -8.80 -24.43
C LYS A 242 -12.31 -7.77 -24.77
N CYS A 243 -11.04 -8.02 -24.44
CA CYS A 243 -9.93 -7.14 -24.83
C CYS A 243 -9.90 -6.96 -26.35
N ILE A 244 -9.96 -8.08 -27.09
CA ILE A 244 -9.96 -8.08 -28.55
C ILE A 244 -11.12 -7.25 -29.10
N SER A 245 -12.33 -7.43 -28.58
CA SER A 245 -13.52 -6.68 -29.03
C SER A 245 -13.42 -5.18 -28.75
N HIS A 246 -12.65 -4.78 -27.75
CA HIS A 246 -12.40 -3.36 -27.40
C HIS A 246 -11.14 -2.81 -28.09
N GLY A 247 -10.43 -3.61 -28.90
CA GLY A 247 -9.19 -3.22 -29.57
C GLY A 247 -8.00 -3.04 -28.61
N ILE A 248 -8.04 -3.68 -27.45
CA ILE A 248 -6.96 -3.75 -26.47
C ILE A 248 -6.11 -4.97 -26.82
N ILE A 249 -4.78 -4.83 -26.87
CA ILE A 249 -3.88 -5.98 -27.08
C ILE A 249 -3.93 -6.83 -25.81
N PRO A 250 -4.36 -8.11 -25.88
CA PRO A 250 -4.32 -8.99 -24.74
C PRO A 250 -2.86 -9.33 -24.41
N LEU A 251 -2.41 -8.88 -23.24
CA LEU A 251 -1.11 -9.23 -22.69
C LEU A 251 -1.22 -9.56 -21.21
N LYS A 252 -0.31 -10.37 -20.68
CA LYS A 252 -0.17 -10.62 -19.24
C LYS A 252 1.29 -10.56 -18.83
N SER A 253 1.52 -10.12 -17.60
CA SER A 253 2.84 -10.07 -16.99
C SER A 253 2.90 -11.13 -15.91
N VAL A 254 3.82 -12.08 -16.04
CA VAL A 254 3.95 -13.20 -15.11
C VAL A 254 5.27 -13.07 -14.38
N GLU A 255 5.19 -12.94 -13.05
CA GLU A 255 6.35 -12.82 -12.16
C GLU A 255 7.29 -14.03 -12.32
N LEU A 256 8.60 -13.79 -12.38
CA LEU A 256 9.61 -14.85 -12.52
C LEU A 256 9.60 -15.87 -11.37
N THR A 257 9.11 -15.46 -10.20
CA THR A 257 8.95 -16.32 -9.02
C THR A 257 7.70 -17.21 -9.09
N ASN A 258 6.73 -16.90 -9.96
CA ASN A 258 5.52 -17.69 -10.15
C ASN A 258 5.73 -18.80 -11.18
N THR A 259 6.61 -19.74 -10.84
CA THR A 259 7.07 -20.82 -11.73
C THR A 259 5.93 -21.67 -12.31
N SER A 260 4.85 -21.88 -11.53
CA SER A 260 3.65 -22.61 -11.98
C SER A 260 2.93 -21.89 -13.12
N VAL A 261 2.68 -20.59 -12.98
CA VAL A 261 2.01 -19.80 -14.02
C VAL A 261 2.93 -19.57 -15.22
N LEU A 262 4.24 -19.37 -15.00
CA LEU A 262 5.22 -19.25 -16.08
C LEU A 262 5.23 -20.50 -16.95
N LYS A 263 5.40 -21.68 -16.35
CA LYS A 263 5.43 -22.95 -17.07
C LYS A 263 4.16 -23.11 -17.92
N ARG A 264 2.99 -22.90 -17.32
CA ARG A 264 1.72 -22.97 -18.05
C ARG A 264 1.62 -21.94 -19.18
N SER A 265 2.17 -20.74 -18.99
CA SER A 265 2.12 -19.68 -20.02
C SER A 265 3.04 -19.99 -21.20
N TYR A 266 4.23 -20.56 -20.94
CA TYR A 266 5.13 -21.05 -21.98
C TYR A 266 4.56 -22.23 -22.76
N GLU A 267 3.89 -23.15 -22.08
CA GLU A 267 3.28 -24.34 -22.69
C GLU A 267 1.94 -24.04 -23.39
N HIS A 268 1.37 -22.83 -23.18
CA HIS A 268 0.03 -22.52 -23.69
C HIS A 268 0.06 -22.17 -25.19
N PRO A 269 -0.75 -22.84 -26.04
CA PRO A 269 -0.66 -22.70 -27.49
C PRO A 269 -1.11 -21.34 -28.04
N LEU A 270 -1.79 -20.52 -27.22
CA LEU A 270 -2.32 -19.21 -27.64
C LEU A 270 -1.48 -18.02 -27.13
N TRP A 271 -0.56 -18.25 -26.20
CA TRP A 271 0.27 -17.20 -25.61
C TRP A 271 1.67 -17.27 -26.22
N GLN A 272 2.21 -16.12 -26.61
CA GLN A 272 3.60 -15.99 -27.03
C GLN A 272 4.34 -15.13 -26.03
N VAL A 273 5.54 -15.55 -25.65
CA VAL A 273 6.41 -14.73 -24.80
C VAL A 273 6.98 -13.57 -25.61
N VAL A 274 7.10 -12.40 -25.01
CA VAL A 274 7.72 -11.24 -25.63
C VAL A 274 9.24 -11.45 -25.66
N ALA A 275 9.81 -11.41 -26.85
CA ALA A 275 11.24 -11.50 -27.11
C ALA A 275 11.72 -10.30 -27.95
N ASP A 276 13.03 -10.09 -28.01
CA ASP A 276 13.65 -9.17 -28.98
C ASP A 276 13.78 -9.81 -30.38
N ASP A 277 14.39 -9.06 -31.29
CA ASP A 277 14.54 -9.44 -32.70
C ASP A 277 15.48 -10.66 -32.87
N ASP A 278 16.35 -10.92 -31.90
CA ASP A 278 17.24 -12.09 -31.85
C ASP A 278 16.58 -13.31 -31.17
N GLY A 279 15.33 -13.15 -30.71
CA GLY A 279 14.56 -14.20 -30.04
C GLY A 279 14.91 -14.37 -28.55
N HIS A 280 15.68 -13.45 -27.97
CA HIS A 280 15.93 -13.45 -26.53
C HIS A 280 14.69 -12.95 -25.77
N VAL A 281 14.23 -13.76 -24.82
CA VAL A 281 13.07 -13.41 -24.00
C VAL A 281 13.38 -12.17 -23.17
N LEU A 282 12.54 -11.16 -23.29
CA LEU A 282 12.70 -9.91 -22.54
C LEU A 282 12.19 -10.07 -21.11
N ILE A 283 12.93 -9.49 -20.17
CA ILE A 283 12.51 -9.32 -18.78
C ILE A 283 11.96 -7.90 -18.63
N GLY A 284 10.69 -7.81 -18.25
CA GLY A 284 10.04 -6.56 -17.87
C GLY A 284 10.14 -6.36 -16.36
N ASP A 285 10.78 -5.29 -15.94
CA ASP A 285 10.97 -4.95 -14.55
C ASP A 285 9.89 -4.00 -14.05
N TYR A 286 9.34 -4.34 -12.88
CA TYR A 286 8.36 -3.55 -12.14
C TYR A 286 9.01 -3.14 -10.83
N PHE A 287 9.42 -1.87 -10.73
CA PHE A 287 10.01 -1.32 -9.50
C PHE A 287 8.98 -0.42 -8.81
N ALA A 288 8.54 -0.80 -7.62
CA ALA A 288 7.76 0.08 -6.78
C ALA A 288 8.69 1.04 -6.04
N LEU A 289 8.38 2.32 -6.13
CA LEU A 289 9.19 3.44 -5.64
C LEU A 289 8.33 4.34 -4.76
N PHE A 290 8.90 5.04 -3.78
CA PHE A 290 8.17 6.03 -2.99
C PHE A 290 9.07 7.18 -2.55
N ALA A 291 8.53 8.41 -2.59
CA ALA A 291 9.11 9.57 -1.94
C ALA A 291 8.74 9.55 -0.45
N ASN A 292 9.72 9.65 0.45
CA ASN A 292 9.51 9.72 1.90
C ASN A 292 8.47 8.71 2.45
N ALA A 293 8.78 7.42 2.30
CA ALA A 293 7.91 6.29 2.69
C ALA A 293 7.26 6.37 4.09
N VAL A 294 7.87 7.08 5.05
CA VAL A 294 7.33 7.26 6.40
C VAL A 294 6.24 8.35 6.46
N LYS A 295 6.45 9.49 5.79
CA LYS A 295 5.51 10.61 5.78
C LYS A 295 4.23 10.24 5.01
N PHE A 296 4.38 9.68 3.82
CA PHE A 296 3.24 9.26 3.02
C PHE A 296 2.46 8.11 3.67
N GLU A 297 3.09 7.10 4.26
CA GLU A 297 2.33 6.00 4.88
C GLU A 297 1.51 6.46 6.09
N LEU A 298 1.95 7.50 6.81
CA LEU A 298 1.17 8.10 7.90
C LEU A 298 0.07 9.05 7.38
N GLU A 299 0.38 9.90 6.40
CA GLU A 299 -0.57 10.87 5.82
C GLU A 299 -1.64 10.25 4.89
N ARG A 300 -1.29 9.15 4.21
CA ARG A 300 -2.19 8.34 3.36
C ARG A 300 -3.23 7.59 4.19
N THR A 301 -2.79 7.10 5.34
CA THR A 301 -3.63 6.26 6.19
C THR A 301 -4.64 7.10 6.97
N ILE A 302 -4.32 8.35 7.33
CA ILE A 302 -5.24 9.24 8.07
C ILE A 302 -5.02 10.71 7.65
N PRO A 303 -5.61 11.15 6.52
CA PRO A 303 -5.35 12.48 5.94
C PRO A 303 -5.70 13.67 6.83
N SER A 304 -6.60 13.48 7.80
CA SER A 304 -6.94 14.50 8.81
C SER A 304 -5.83 14.68 9.86
N HIS A 305 -4.73 13.93 9.77
CA HIS A 305 -3.69 13.90 10.78
C HIS A 305 -2.27 13.96 10.18
N PRO A 306 -1.90 15.05 9.49
CA PRO A 306 -0.61 15.12 8.82
C PRO A 306 0.56 15.12 9.80
N CYS A 307 1.71 14.64 9.33
CA CYS A 307 2.91 14.49 10.13
C CYS A 307 4.08 15.21 9.45
N ASP A 308 4.71 16.10 10.20
CA ASP A 308 5.96 16.72 9.80
C ASP A 308 7.14 16.09 10.52
N PHE A 309 8.18 15.81 9.74
CA PHE A 309 9.37 15.12 10.20
C PHE A 309 10.56 16.06 10.12
N TYR A 310 11.28 16.17 11.24
CA TYR A 310 12.50 16.96 11.35
C TYR A 310 13.64 16.03 11.74
N LEU A 311 14.78 16.23 11.08
CA LEU A 311 16.00 15.48 11.32
C LEU A 311 17.11 16.44 11.71
N LEU A 312 17.65 16.28 12.91
CA LEU A 312 18.87 16.95 13.34
C LEU A 312 20.00 15.94 13.35
N LYS A 313 21.03 16.19 12.53
CA LYS A 313 22.25 15.38 12.52
C LYS A 313 23.33 16.08 13.35
N THR A 314 23.87 15.39 14.34
CA THR A 314 25.04 15.82 15.09
C THR A 314 26.23 14.92 14.76
N LYS A 315 27.37 15.16 15.40
CA LYS A 315 28.55 14.31 15.23
C LYS A 315 28.34 12.90 15.81
N ASN A 316 27.52 12.78 16.85
CA ASN A 316 27.42 11.56 17.67
C ASN A 316 26.07 10.85 17.52
N ALA A 317 25.03 11.54 17.04
CA ALA A 317 23.68 10.98 16.91
C ALA A 317 22.86 11.71 15.84
N GLN A 318 21.78 11.07 15.41
CA GLN A 318 20.69 11.66 14.65
C GLN A 318 19.45 11.69 15.52
N TYR A 319 18.84 12.88 15.64
CA TYR A 319 17.60 13.08 16.36
C TYR A 319 16.45 13.23 15.37
N PHE A 320 15.39 12.47 15.62
CA PHE A 320 14.18 12.45 14.82
C PHE A 320 13.06 13.10 15.63
N TYR A 321 12.41 14.10 15.05
CA TYR A 321 11.22 14.72 15.63
C TYR A 321 10.06 14.49 14.67
N CYS A 322 8.98 13.92 15.17
CA CYS A 322 7.72 13.80 14.45
C CYS A 322 6.73 14.74 15.13
N PHE A 323 6.34 15.80 14.43
CA PHE A 323 5.30 16.72 14.87
C PHE A 323 4.03 16.38 14.11
N ARG A 324 3.00 15.96 14.83
CA ARG A 324 1.73 15.54 14.24
C ARG A 324 0.65 16.55 14.52
N HIS A 325 -0.07 16.92 13.47
CA HIS A 325 -1.21 17.83 13.55
C HIS A 325 -2.49 17.00 13.73
N ASP A 326 -3.33 17.35 14.70
CA ASP A 326 -4.69 16.81 14.80
C ASP A 326 -5.63 17.84 14.13
N ASN A 327 -5.90 17.69 12.82
CA ASN A 327 -6.75 18.62 12.06
C ASN A 327 -8.25 18.28 12.22
N ILE A 328 -8.70 18.10 13.45
CA ILE A 328 -10.15 18.05 13.75
C ILE A 328 -10.60 19.50 13.97
N PRO A 329 -11.70 19.96 13.32
CA PRO A 329 -12.26 21.29 13.57
C PRO A 329 -12.47 21.51 15.07
N ASP A 330 -12.05 22.68 15.55
CA ASP A 330 -12.20 23.19 16.93
C ASP A 330 -11.30 22.60 18.04
N HIS A 331 -10.48 21.57 17.77
CA HIS A 331 -9.58 20.97 18.78
C HIS A 331 -8.22 20.53 18.21
N ASN A 332 -7.30 21.48 18.07
CA ASN A 332 -5.94 21.20 17.62
C ASN A 332 -5.08 20.68 18.78
N ARG A 333 -4.83 19.37 18.83
CA ARG A 333 -4.05 18.69 19.88
C ARG A 333 -2.79 18.03 19.33
N PRO A 334 -1.77 18.80 18.90
CA PRO A 334 -0.60 18.24 18.27
C PRO A 334 0.19 17.30 19.19
N ILE A 335 0.81 16.28 18.59
CA ILE A 335 1.63 15.30 19.31
C ILE A 335 3.06 15.42 18.82
N LEU A 336 4.00 15.50 19.76
CA LEU A 336 5.43 15.50 19.48
C LEU A 336 6.05 14.17 19.90
N MET A 337 6.66 13.47 18.94
CA MET A 337 7.46 12.28 19.22
C MET A 337 8.94 12.55 18.95
N ILE A 338 9.82 12.05 19.81
CA ILE A 338 11.27 12.26 19.69
C ILE A 338 12.01 10.93 19.79
N GLY A 339 12.94 10.69 18.86
CA GLY A 339 13.83 9.53 18.85
C GLY A 339 15.28 9.91 18.58
N SER A 340 16.21 9.00 18.88
CA SER A 340 17.64 9.12 18.59
C SER A 340 18.19 7.76 18.12
N ASP A 341 19.23 7.77 17.28
CA ASP A 341 20.00 6.56 16.90
C ASP A 341 21.36 6.45 17.63
N GLY A 342 21.66 7.38 18.53
CA GLY A 342 22.93 7.43 19.25
C GLY A 342 22.83 8.17 20.59
N GLU A 343 23.99 8.50 21.16
CA GLU A 343 24.10 9.08 22.49
C GLU A 343 23.32 10.40 22.62
N VAL A 344 22.45 10.46 23.62
CA VAL A 344 21.54 11.58 23.86
C VAL A 344 22.24 12.71 24.61
N SER A 345 22.15 13.90 24.04
CA SER A 345 22.65 15.17 24.58
C SER A 345 21.48 16.12 24.78
N GLU A 346 21.24 16.55 26.03
CA GLU A 346 20.20 17.54 26.36
C GLU A 346 20.30 18.78 25.48
N LYS A 347 21.52 19.27 25.24
CA LYS A 347 21.76 20.45 24.40
C LYS A 347 21.27 20.25 22.98
N ASP A 348 21.48 19.06 22.42
CA ASP A 348 21.08 18.74 21.05
C ASP A 348 19.56 18.54 20.96
N VAL A 349 18.96 17.87 21.96
CA VAL A 349 17.49 17.75 22.07
C VAL A 349 16.84 19.13 22.07
N VAL A 350 17.29 20.03 22.95
CA VAL A 350 16.77 21.41 23.06
C VAL A 350 17.02 22.22 21.79
N TYR A 351 18.17 22.03 21.14
CA TYR A 351 18.46 22.71 19.88
C TYR A 351 17.49 22.26 18.78
N GLY A 352 17.25 20.96 18.62
CA GLY A 352 16.28 20.46 17.66
C GLY A 352 14.86 20.93 17.96
N LEU A 353 14.44 20.96 19.23
CA LEU A 353 13.13 21.52 19.62
C LEU A 353 12.97 22.97 19.22
N LYS A 354 14.01 23.79 19.31
CA LYS A 354 13.97 25.18 18.81
C LYS A 354 13.77 25.25 17.30
N GLN A 355 14.34 24.31 16.53
CA GLN A 355 14.13 24.24 15.09
C GLN A 355 12.70 23.82 14.75
N VAL A 356 12.19 22.77 15.40
CA VAL A 356 10.81 22.31 15.22
C VAL A 356 9.83 23.44 15.57
N ARG A 357 10.03 24.11 16.72
CA ARG A 357 9.22 25.26 17.13
C ARG A 357 9.24 26.41 16.12
N ALA A 358 10.38 26.68 15.48
CA ALA A 358 10.48 27.72 14.48
C ALA A 358 9.73 27.35 13.18
N ALA A 359 9.64 26.06 12.88
CA ALA A 359 8.94 25.54 11.71
C ALA A 359 7.43 25.34 11.95
N GLU A 360 7.02 25.08 13.19
CA GLU A 360 5.66 24.68 13.54
C GLU A 360 4.85 25.80 14.21
N PRO A 361 3.86 26.41 13.53
CA PRO A 361 3.10 27.54 14.06
C PRO A 361 2.34 27.22 15.36
N ILE A 362 1.93 25.96 15.51
CA ILE A 362 1.10 25.47 16.62
C ILE A 362 1.92 24.72 17.69
N PHE A 363 3.25 24.84 17.67
CA PHE A 363 4.14 24.11 18.58
C PHE A 363 3.81 24.34 20.07
N GLN A 364 3.26 25.50 20.43
CA GLN A 364 2.90 25.81 21.82
C GLN A 364 1.64 25.09 22.31
N SER A 365 0.92 24.42 21.41
CA SER A 365 -0.31 23.68 21.70
C SER A 365 -0.07 22.17 21.79
N ILE A 366 1.19 21.71 21.88
CA ILE A 366 1.51 20.27 22.02
C ILE A 366 0.69 19.67 23.16
N TRP A 367 -0.10 18.66 22.86
CA TRP A 367 -0.90 17.96 23.85
C TRP A 367 -0.14 16.80 24.46
N ILE A 368 0.61 16.05 23.64
CA ILE A 368 1.36 14.87 24.09
C ILE A 368 2.81 14.98 23.62
N LEU A 369 3.74 14.75 24.55
CA LEU A 369 5.15 14.45 24.27
C LEU A 369 5.39 12.96 24.52
N ALA A 370 5.90 12.25 23.52
CA ALA A 370 6.23 10.83 23.62
C ALA A 370 7.68 10.56 23.20
N ALA A 371 8.51 10.07 24.12
CA ALA A 371 9.91 9.74 23.82
C ALA A 371 10.49 8.75 24.85
N PHE A 372 11.63 8.13 24.54
CA PHE A 372 12.40 7.41 25.56
C PHE A 372 12.85 8.37 26.68
N SER A 373 12.92 7.88 27.92
CA SER A 373 13.08 8.74 29.10
C SER A 373 14.23 9.74 29.05
N GLU A 374 15.37 9.33 28.47
CA GLU A 374 16.55 10.18 28.27
C GLU A 374 16.31 11.38 27.32
N LEU A 375 15.41 11.24 26.35
CA LEU A 375 14.97 12.30 25.44
C LEU A 375 13.80 13.09 26.03
N ALA A 376 12.91 12.40 26.74
CA ALA A 376 11.64 12.94 27.19
C ALA A 376 11.83 13.98 28.30
N ALA A 377 12.73 13.74 29.26
CA ALA A 377 13.00 14.67 30.36
C ALA A 377 13.48 16.06 29.87
N PRO A 378 14.56 16.19 29.07
CA PRO A 378 15.00 17.51 28.59
C PRO A 378 13.97 18.17 27.66
N ALA A 379 13.22 17.38 26.89
CA ALA A 379 12.15 17.92 26.05
C ALA A 379 10.98 18.49 26.87
N ARG A 380 10.51 17.75 27.89
CA ARG A 380 9.50 18.23 28.83
C ARG A 380 9.95 19.52 29.52
N ASP A 381 11.17 19.55 30.04
CA ASP A 381 11.68 20.71 30.77
C ASP A 381 11.75 21.95 29.86
N TYR A 382 12.09 21.78 28.58
CA TYR A 382 11.99 22.83 27.58
C TYR A 382 10.55 23.31 27.37
N LEU A 383 9.59 22.39 27.17
CA LEU A 383 8.18 22.74 26.96
C LEU A 383 7.59 23.49 28.16
N ILE A 384 7.87 23.06 29.38
CA ILE A 384 7.40 23.74 30.60
C ILE A 384 8.08 25.11 30.75
N SER A 385 9.41 25.17 30.69
CA SER A 385 10.14 26.40 31.01
C SER A 385 10.02 27.47 29.93
N VAL A 386 10.01 27.07 28.66
CA VAL A 386 10.06 27.98 27.51
C VAL A 386 8.68 28.16 26.87
N CYS A 387 7.89 27.11 26.71
CA CYS A 387 6.54 27.20 26.15
C CYS A 387 5.46 27.47 27.21
N LYS A 388 5.83 27.45 28.49
CA LYS A 388 4.91 27.70 29.63
C LYS A 388 3.75 26.72 29.70
N MET A 389 3.98 25.48 29.27
CA MET A 389 2.97 24.42 29.26
C MET A 389 2.79 23.82 30.65
N GLU A 390 1.57 23.44 31.00
CA GLU A 390 1.25 22.77 32.27
C GLU A 390 1.13 21.26 32.04
N GLN A 391 1.93 20.46 32.74
CA GLN A 391 1.86 19.00 32.65
C GLN A 391 0.70 18.48 33.50
N CYS A 392 -0.24 17.76 32.88
CA CYS A 392 -1.38 17.13 33.53
C CYS A 392 -1.10 15.71 34.00
N SER A 393 -0.37 14.92 33.20
CA SER A 393 -0.06 13.54 33.54
C SER A 393 1.28 13.08 32.96
N HIS A 394 1.80 12.00 33.54
CA HIS A 394 3.00 11.30 33.11
C HIS A 394 2.73 9.80 33.17
N GLU A 395 2.75 9.16 32.01
CA GLU A 395 2.38 7.75 31.84
C GLU A 395 3.59 6.97 31.29
N PRO A 396 4.49 6.46 32.17
CA PRO A 396 5.64 5.69 31.72
C PRO A 396 5.17 4.31 31.21
N CYS A 397 5.66 3.93 30.03
CA CYS A 397 5.26 2.72 29.33
C CYS A 397 6.45 1.83 28.98
N PHE A 398 6.19 0.52 28.90
CA PHE A 398 7.05 -0.39 28.15
C PHE A 398 6.52 -0.56 26.74
N ASN A 399 7.42 -0.52 25.76
CA ASN A 399 7.09 -0.77 24.37
C ASN A 399 7.38 -2.23 24.02
N PHE A 400 6.45 -2.84 23.29
CA PHE A 400 6.55 -4.19 22.77
C PHE A 400 6.37 -4.17 21.26
N TYR A 401 7.08 -5.04 20.55
CA TYR A 401 6.92 -5.21 19.12
C TYR A 401 6.86 -6.68 18.74
N VAL A 402 6.30 -6.96 17.56
CA VAL A 402 6.27 -8.30 16.97
C VAL A 402 7.22 -8.35 15.79
N ALA A 403 8.22 -9.23 15.87
CA ALA A 403 9.11 -9.46 14.74
C ALA A 403 8.36 -10.16 13.58
N PRO A 404 8.61 -9.80 12.31
CA PRO A 404 7.94 -10.44 11.15
C PRO A 404 8.07 -11.98 11.13
N SER A 405 9.16 -12.52 11.69
CA SER A 405 9.40 -13.97 11.81
C SER A 405 8.36 -14.71 12.64
N LYS A 406 7.56 -14.01 13.46
CA LYS A 406 6.50 -14.59 14.29
C LYS A 406 5.20 -14.84 13.52
N LEU A 407 5.07 -14.41 12.26
CA LEU A 407 3.82 -14.50 11.50
C LEU A 407 3.24 -15.93 11.48
N LYS A 408 4.07 -16.94 11.20
CA LYS A 408 3.63 -18.34 11.19
C LYS A 408 3.06 -18.79 12.53
N LEU A 409 3.69 -18.41 13.64
CA LEU A 409 3.22 -18.71 14.99
C LEU A 409 1.85 -18.07 15.26
N ILE A 410 1.64 -16.85 14.77
CA ILE A 410 0.36 -16.14 14.88
C ILE A 410 -0.72 -16.81 14.05
N GLU A 411 -0.41 -17.18 12.80
CA GLU A 411 -1.34 -17.90 11.93
C GLU A 411 -1.71 -19.27 12.50
N ASP A 412 -0.74 -20.01 13.03
CA ASP A 412 -0.97 -21.29 13.71
C ASP A 412 -1.86 -21.13 14.96
N LYS A 413 -1.68 -20.03 15.72
CA LYS A 413 -2.55 -19.70 16.85
C LYS A 413 -3.96 -19.34 16.39
N MET A 414 -4.09 -18.52 15.36
CA MET A 414 -5.39 -18.12 14.79
C MET A 414 -6.17 -19.32 14.25
N ASN A 415 -5.51 -20.25 13.57
CA ASN A 415 -6.12 -21.48 13.05
C ASN A 415 -6.60 -22.44 14.14
N LYS A 416 -6.07 -22.32 15.36
CA LYS A 416 -6.50 -23.11 16.53
C LYS A 416 -7.64 -22.46 17.31
N ILE A 417 -8.03 -21.22 16.98
CA ILE A 417 -9.14 -20.55 17.63
C ILE A 417 -10.44 -21.22 17.18
N SER A 418 -11.17 -21.80 18.13
CA SER A 418 -12.54 -22.29 17.94
C SER A 418 -13.48 -21.38 18.72
N LEU A 419 -14.23 -20.54 18.01
CA LEU A 419 -15.34 -19.78 18.57
C LEU A 419 -16.62 -20.63 18.51
N SER A 420 -17.47 -20.58 19.53
CA SER A 420 -18.82 -21.16 19.41
C SER A 420 -19.62 -20.36 18.38
N SER A 421 -20.66 -20.98 17.81
CA SER A 421 -21.47 -20.39 16.73
C SER A 421 -22.14 -19.05 17.08
N SER A 422 -22.24 -18.71 18.37
CA SER A 422 -22.76 -17.44 18.86
C SER A 422 -21.78 -16.27 18.76
N PHE A 423 -20.49 -16.53 18.52
CA PHE A 423 -19.46 -15.50 18.39
C PHE A 423 -18.88 -15.45 16.97
N SER A 424 -18.48 -14.26 16.54
CA SER A 424 -17.74 -14.07 15.29
C SER A 424 -16.57 -13.11 15.50
N ILE A 425 -15.54 -13.23 14.66
CA ILE A 425 -14.38 -12.34 14.67
C ILE A 425 -14.24 -11.66 13.31
N GLY A 426 -13.97 -10.36 13.31
CA GLY A 426 -13.93 -9.55 12.10
C GLY A 426 -13.19 -8.23 12.30
N SER A 427 -13.39 -7.29 11.39
CA SER A 427 -13.01 -5.88 11.60
C SER A 427 -14.10 -5.17 12.42
N THR A 428 -13.73 -4.10 13.12
CA THR A 428 -14.70 -3.21 13.78
C THR A 428 -15.59 -2.55 12.72
N ARG A 429 -16.90 -2.43 12.97
CA ARG A 429 -17.83 -1.81 12.02
C ARG A 429 -17.88 -0.31 12.28
N LEU A 430 -18.14 0.50 11.25
CA LEU A 430 -18.27 1.95 11.41
C LEU A 430 -19.41 2.33 12.37
N SER A 431 -20.49 1.52 12.40
CA SER A 431 -21.61 1.66 13.32
C SER A 431 -21.22 1.48 14.79
N ASP A 432 -20.09 0.82 15.08
CA ASP A 432 -19.62 0.54 16.44
C ASP A 432 -18.71 1.66 16.99
N ALA A 433 -18.44 2.70 16.20
CA ALA A 433 -17.50 3.76 16.56
C ALA A 433 -17.84 4.44 17.89
N GLU A 434 -19.13 4.64 18.18
CA GLU A 434 -19.58 5.25 19.45
C GLU A 434 -19.30 4.33 20.65
N VAL A 435 -19.59 3.03 20.50
CA VAL A 435 -19.31 2.04 21.55
C VAL A 435 -17.83 1.99 21.84
N VAL A 436 -17.00 1.94 20.78
CA VAL A 436 -15.55 1.95 20.96
C VAL A 436 -15.10 3.27 21.60
N ASN A 437 -15.54 4.43 21.12
CA ASN A 437 -15.16 5.71 21.70
C ASN A 437 -15.48 5.79 23.20
N SER A 438 -16.66 5.30 23.60
CA SER A 438 -17.12 5.31 25.00
C SER A 438 -16.28 4.49 25.97
N THR A 439 -15.44 3.57 25.48
CA THR A 439 -14.57 2.73 26.33
C THR A 439 -13.18 3.30 26.54
N TRP A 440 -12.83 4.41 25.87
CA TRP A 440 -11.53 5.05 26.05
C TRP A 440 -11.54 6.05 27.20
N LYS A 441 -10.65 5.85 28.18
CA LYS A 441 -10.38 6.71 29.35
C LYS A 441 -10.35 8.21 29.05
N PHE A 442 -9.82 8.60 27.90
CA PHE A 442 -9.58 10.00 27.53
C PHE A 442 -10.44 10.49 26.36
N ALA A 443 -11.31 9.64 25.82
CA ALA A 443 -12.15 10.05 24.70
C ALA A 443 -13.16 11.11 25.13
N THR A 444 -13.35 12.09 24.26
CA THR A 444 -14.47 13.03 24.32
C THR A 444 -15.47 12.73 23.18
N PRO A 445 -16.70 13.27 23.22
CA PRO A 445 -17.65 13.12 22.13
C PRO A 445 -17.11 13.62 20.78
N GLU A 446 -16.20 14.59 20.81
CA GLU A 446 -15.57 15.17 19.61
C GLU A 446 -14.59 14.18 18.92
N ASP A 447 -14.06 13.20 19.65
CA ASP A 447 -13.14 12.19 19.11
C ASP A 447 -13.83 11.14 18.22
N ILE A 448 -15.16 11.13 18.15
CA ILE A 448 -15.94 10.15 17.36
C ILE A 448 -15.55 10.20 15.87
N LEU A 449 -15.26 11.39 15.32
CA LEU A 449 -14.87 11.52 13.92
C LEU A 449 -13.52 10.84 13.65
N GLN A 450 -12.53 11.09 14.53
CA GLN A 450 -11.24 10.43 14.48
C GLN A 450 -11.40 8.91 14.65
N GLN A 451 -12.30 8.48 15.54
CA GLN A 451 -12.56 7.07 15.78
C GLN A 451 -13.17 6.37 14.56
N LYS A 452 -14.09 7.05 13.86
CA LYS A 452 -14.66 6.57 12.59
C LYS A 452 -13.60 6.42 11.51
N GLU A 453 -12.73 7.41 11.38
CA GLU A 453 -11.66 7.38 10.38
C GLU A 453 -10.64 6.27 10.65
N LYS A 454 -10.26 6.06 11.92
CA LYS A 454 -9.43 4.91 12.32
C LYS A 454 -10.09 3.59 11.92
N ILE A 455 -11.39 3.42 12.19
CA ILE A 455 -12.11 2.19 11.85
C ILE A 455 -12.17 1.95 10.34
N GLU A 456 -12.36 3.02 9.56
CA GLU A 456 -12.47 2.96 8.11
C GLU A 456 -11.13 2.65 7.42
N ARG A 457 -10.03 3.20 7.94
CA ARG A 457 -8.74 3.23 7.22
C ARG A 457 -7.66 2.33 7.81
N LEU A 458 -7.72 2.02 9.11
CA LEU A 458 -6.69 1.24 9.78
C LEU A 458 -7.14 -0.20 10.02
N PRO A 459 -6.19 -1.15 10.11
CA PRO A 459 -6.47 -2.46 10.66
C PRO A 459 -7.13 -2.37 12.04
N THR A 460 -8.29 -3.01 12.15
CA THR A 460 -9.02 -3.20 13.40
C THR A 460 -9.37 -4.67 13.57
N ALA A 461 -9.56 -5.12 14.80
CA ALA A 461 -10.12 -6.42 15.09
C ALA A 461 -11.22 -6.31 16.14
N CYS A 462 -12.30 -7.07 15.94
CA CYS A 462 -13.41 -7.10 16.87
C CYS A 462 -14.00 -8.52 16.95
N ILE A 463 -14.41 -8.92 18.15
CA ILE A 463 -15.27 -10.09 18.39
C ILE A 463 -16.67 -9.60 18.69
N PHE A 464 -17.63 -10.22 18.02
CA PHE A 464 -19.06 -9.96 18.17
C PHE A 464 -19.75 -11.11 18.91
N HIS A 465 -20.75 -10.77 19.71
CA HIS A 465 -21.73 -11.70 20.27
C HIS A 465 -23.12 -11.17 19.95
N GLU A 466 -23.92 -11.92 19.19
CA GLU A 466 -25.26 -11.49 18.74
C GLU A 466 -25.24 -10.07 18.11
N ASP A 467 -24.30 -9.86 17.17
CA ASP A 467 -24.06 -8.58 16.49
C ASP A 467 -23.60 -7.39 17.35
N ARG A 468 -23.31 -7.60 18.64
CA ARG A 468 -22.74 -6.56 19.51
C ARG A 468 -21.22 -6.73 19.65
N PRO A 469 -20.43 -5.65 19.55
CA PRO A 469 -18.99 -5.72 19.80
C PRO A 469 -18.72 -6.01 21.28
N ILE A 470 -17.95 -7.06 21.58
CA ILE A 470 -17.65 -7.47 22.97
C ILE A 470 -16.17 -7.41 23.34
N ALA A 471 -15.30 -7.44 22.34
CA ALA A 471 -13.86 -7.22 22.49
C ALA A 471 -13.33 -6.61 21.20
N PHE A 472 -12.40 -5.67 21.30
CA PHE A 472 -11.82 -5.01 20.14
C PHE A 472 -10.44 -4.44 20.45
N GLU A 473 -9.69 -4.21 19.39
CA GLU A 473 -8.37 -3.58 19.39
C GLU A 473 -8.18 -2.94 18.02
N MET A 474 -7.39 -1.87 17.97
CA MET A 474 -7.18 -1.10 16.75
C MET A 474 -5.78 -0.54 16.69
N ILE A 475 -5.31 -0.28 15.47
CA ILE A 475 -4.13 0.54 15.31
C ILE A 475 -4.50 1.97 15.66
N GLY A 476 -3.77 2.54 16.59
CA GLY A 476 -3.75 3.97 16.82
C GLY A 476 -3.04 4.65 15.67
N VAL A 477 -3.40 5.90 15.46
CA VAL A 477 -2.83 6.87 14.51
C VAL A 477 -1.29 6.93 14.42
N HIS A 478 -0.56 6.38 15.41
CA HIS A 478 0.91 6.28 15.42
C HIS A 478 1.46 4.92 14.96
N GLY A 479 0.61 4.04 14.40
CA GLY A 479 1.00 2.68 13.99
C GLY A 479 1.09 1.66 15.13
N GLN A 480 0.87 2.09 16.38
CA GLN A 480 0.84 1.21 17.56
C GLN A 480 -0.55 0.62 17.77
N LEU A 481 -0.65 -0.65 18.15
CA LEU A 481 -1.86 -1.23 18.68
C LEU A 481 -2.29 -0.45 19.92
N SER A 482 -3.56 -0.13 19.97
CA SER A 482 -4.17 0.71 20.98
C SER A 482 -5.58 0.22 21.27
N HIS A 483 -6.09 0.67 22.41
CA HIS A 483 -7.49 0.49 22.76
C HIS A 483 -7.94 -0.98 22.80
N GLN A 484 -7.07 -1.89 23.26
CA GLN A 484 -7.47 -3.26 23.55
C GLN A 484 -8.51 -3.23 24.68
N PHE A 485 -9.73 -3.63 24.37
CA PHE A 485 -10.82 -3.67 25.33
C PHE A 485 -11.58 -4.98 25.27
N THR A 486 -12.09 -5.42 26.42
CA THR A 486 -13.04 -6.52 26.53
C THR A 486 -14.03 -6.16 27.63
N PHE A 487 -15.32 -6.20 27.30
CA PHE A 487 -16.39 -5.88 28.24
C PHE A 487 -16.34 -6.81 29.47
N PRO A 488 -16.56 -6.29 30.69
CA PRO A 488 -16.33 -7.02 31.94
C PRO A 488 -16.91 -8.43 32.00
N GLU A 489 -18.14 -8.61 31.52
CA GLU A 489 -18.88 -9.87 31.52
C GLU A 489 -18.31 -10.93 30.55
N TYR A 490 -17.44 -10.52 29.62
CA TYR A 490 -16.73 -11.39 28.66
C TYR A 490 -15.24 -11.56 28.97
N ARG A 491 -14.72 -10.95 30.05
CA ARG A 491 -13.31 -11.11 30.48
C ARG A 491 -13.01 -12.54 30.94
N ASN A 492 -11.71 -12.87 30.98
CA ASN A 492 -11.19 -14.21 31.35
C ASN A 492 -11.61 -15.36 30.43
N ARG A 493 -12.10 -15.05 29.21
CA ARG A 493 -12.48 -16.04 28.18
C ARG A 493 -11.49 -16.12 27.00
N GLY A 494 -10.37 -15.40 27.09
CA GLY A 494 -9.34 -15.36 26.04
C GLY A 494 -9.61 -14.39 24.88
N PHE A 495 -10.76 -13.70 24.85
CA PHE A 495 -11.14 -12.81 23.74
C PHE A 495 -10.16 -11.67 23.47
N GLY A 496 -9.58 -11.06 24.49
CA GLY A 496 -8.55 -10.02 24.31
C GLY A 496 -7.32 -10.54 23.54
N THR A 497 -6.86 -11.77 23.83
CA THR A 497 -5.74 -12.40 23.10
C THR A 497 -6.13 -12.77 21.68
N MET A 498 -7.38 -13.20 21.46
CA MET A 498 -7.88 -13.55 20.12
C MET A 498 -7.94 -12.32 19.21
N VAL A 499 -8.47 -11.20 19.72
CA VAL A 499 -8.48 -9.92 19.02
C VAL A 499 -7.06 -9.42 18.76
N GLU A 500 -6.16 -9.50 19.75
CA GLU A 500 -4.75 -9.12 19.60
C GLU A 500 -4.06 -9.93 18.47
N CYS A 501 -4.25 -11.24 18.44
CA CYS A 501 -3.70 -12.08 17.36
C CYS A 501 -4.30 -11.73 15.98
N ALA A 502 -5.62 -11.44 15.93
CA ALA A 502 -6.29 -11.10 14.69
C ALA A 502 -5.80 -9.77 14.11
N ILE A 503 -5.63 -8.73 14.95
CA ILE A 503 -5.11 -7.44 14.48
C ILE A 503 -3.65 -7.55 14.09
N ILE A 504 -2.80 -8.23 14.87
CA ILE A 504 -1.40 -8.47 14.51
C ILE A 504 -1.29 -9.13 13.14
N SER A 505 -2.11 -10.15 12.85
CA SER A 505 -2.13 -10.81 11.55
C SER A 505 -2.50 -9.84 10.41
N LYS A 506 -3.43 -8.91 10.65
CA LYS A 506 -3.79 -7.89 9.66
C LYS A 506 -2.63 -6.89 9.45
N CYS A 507 -2.04 -6.39 10.54
CA CYS A 507 -0.88 -5.49 10.48
C CYS A 507 0.24 -6.05 9.62
N ILE A 508 0.69 -7.29 9.90
CA ILE A 508 1.82 -7.90 9.19
C ILE A 508 1.49 -8.10 7.70
N ARG A 509 0.26 -8.51 7.38
CA ARG A 509 -0.19 -8.67 5.97
C ARG A 509 -0.24 -7.33 5.24
N SER A 510 -0.49 -6.24 5.95
CA SER A 510 -0.44 -4.87 5.45
C SER A 510 0.95 -4.25 5.51
N GLY A 511 2.00 -5.00 5.86
CA GLY A 511 3.37 -4.48 5.95
C GLY A 511 3.64 -3.59 7.17
N ILE A 512 2.72 -3.56 8.14
CA ILE A 512 2.85 -2.78 9.38
C ILE A 512 3.48 -3.65 10.47
N THR A 513 4.58 -3.19 11.05
CA THR A 513 5.16 -3.80 12.25
C THR A 513 4.24 -3.57 13.43
N PRO A 514 3.65 -4.62 14.04
CA PRO A 514 2.81 -4.45 15.22
C PRO A 514 3.67 -4.03 16.40
N VAL A 515 3.34 -2.88 16.99
CA VAL A 515 3.95 -2.34 18.20
C VAL A 515 2.85 -2.02 19.20
N LYS A 516 3.07 -2.13 20.50
CA LYS A 516 2.15 -1.62 21.52
C LYS A 516 2.92 -0.99 22.67
N SER A 517 2.29 -0.03 23.32
CA SER A 517 2.79 0.60 24.55
C SER A 517 1.88 0.21 25.69
N VAL A 518 2.48 -0.28 26.78
CA VAL A 518 1.75 -0.72 27.96
C VAL A 518 2.23 0.11 29.14
N GLU A 519 1.31 0.87 29.75
CA GLU A 519 1.57 1.61 30.98
C GLU A 519 2.14 0.67 32.05
N ILE A 520 3.25 1.06 32.68
CA ILE A 520 3.97 0.21 33.64
C ILE A 520 3.06 -0.14 34.84
N ILE A 521 2.16 0.76 35.22
CA ILE A 521 1.18 0.53 36.29
C ILE A 521 0.16 -0.57 35.95
N ASN A 522 0.01 -0.95 34.68
CA ASN A 522 -0.83 -2.06 34.27
C ASN A 522 -0.07 -3.39 34.34
N GLU A 523 0.34 -3.76 35.55
CA GLU A 523 1.16 -4.94 35.85
C GLU A 523 0.61 -6.22 35.20
N SER A 524 -0.73 -6.35 35.15
CA SER A 524 -1.40 -7.51 34.56
C SER A 524 -1.17 -7.63 33.05
N VAL A 525 -1.11 -6.53 32.31
CA VAL A 525 -0.85 -6.51 30.86
C VAL A 525 0.64 -6.57 30.60
N VAL A 526 1.46 -5.90 31.41
CA VAL A 526 2.93 -5.98 31.32
C VAL A 526 3.40 -7.42 31.48
N ARG A 527 3.00 -8.09 32.57
CA ARG A 527 3.38 -9.49 32.84
C ARG A 527 2.94 -10.41 31.71
N ARG A 528 1.68 -10.30 31.25
CA ARG A 528 1.18 -11.11 30.12
C ARG A 528 1.92 -10.84 28.82
N SER A 529 2.35 -9.62 28.57
CA SER A 529 3.10 -9.26 27.36
C SER A 529 4.51 -9.82 27.39
N LEU A 530 5.19 -9.76 28.54
CA LEU A 530 6.51 -10.36 28.77
C LEU A 530 6.48 -11.90 28.67
N GLU A 531 5.42 -12.54 29.16
CA GLU A 531 5.24 -14.00 29.09
C GLU A 531 4.80 -14.51 27.70
N ASN A 532 4.29 -13.63 26.83
CA ASN A 532 3.74 -14.04 25.53
C ASN A 532 4.84 -14.16 24.48
N PRO A 533 5.09 -15.35 23.89
CA PRO A 533 6.20 -15.60 22.96
C PRO A 533 6.08 -14.86 21.61
N ILE A 534 4.97 -14.17 21.37
CA ILE A 534 4.74 -13.32 20.19
C ILE A 534 5.45 -11.98 20.36
N TRP A 535 5.47 -11.43 21.57
CA TRP A 535 5.94 -10.09 21.86
C TRP A 535 7.42 -10.09 22.22
N HIS A 536 8.13 -9.09 21.71
CA HIS A 536 9.46 -8.71 22.13
C HIS A 536 9.35 -7.37 22.85
N VAL A 537 9.91 -7.27 24.05
CA VAL A 537 10.05 -5.97 24.74
C VAL A 537 11.19 -5.18 24.08
N VAL A 538 11.02 -3.88 23.95
CA VAL A 538 12.12 -2.99 23.56
C VAL A 538 13.03 -2.86 24.78
N SER A 539 14.31 -3.19 24.59
CA SER A 539 15.32 -3.12 25.65
C SER A 539 16.32 -1.99 25.40
N ASP A 540 16.90 -1.47 26.47
CA ASP A 540 18.04 -0.57 26.44
C ASP A 540 19.35 -1.31 26.11
N GLU A 541 20.48 -0.59 26.08
CA GLU A 541 21.80 -1.16 25.79
C GLU A 541 22.24 -2.24 26.79
N LYS A 542 21.65 -2.28 28.00
CA LYS A 542 21.95 -3.26 29.05
C LYS A 542 21.03 -4.49 28.95
N GLY A 543 20.04 -4.45 28.06
CA GLY A 543 19.04 -5.50 27.89
C GLY A 543 17.81 -5.33 28.78
N ASP A 544 17.75 -4.28 29.60
CA ASP A 544 16.62 -3.99 30.48
C ASP A 544 15.47 -3.37 29.67
N PRO A 545 14.19 -3.62 30.00
CA PRO A 545 13.06 -2.97 29.32
C PRO A 545 13.19 -1.45 29.28
N ALA A 546 13.28 -0.88 28.09
CA ALA A 546 13.41 0.56 27.89
C ALA A 546 12.08 1.25 28.23
N VAL A 547 12.17 2.33 29.01
CA VAL A 547 11.02 3.15 29.40
C VAL A 547 10.76 4.23 28.35
N HIS A 548 9.51 4.27 27.88
CA HIS A 548 9.02 5.29 26.98
C HIS A 548 8.00 6.15 27.72
N ASP A 549 8.31 7.43 27.89
CA ASP A 549 7.50 8.37 28.64
C ASP A 549 6.49 9.07 27.74
N TYR A 550 5.25 9.12 28.21
CA TYR A 550 4.17 9.92 27.64
C TYR A 550 3.80 11.03 28.63
N PHE A 551 4.10 12.28 28.29
CA PHE A 551 3.66 13.45 29.05
C PHE A 551 2.46 14.08 28.37
N VAL A 552 1.39 14.36 29.13
CA VAL A 552 0.20 15.06 28.65
C VAL A 552 0.19 16.46 29.23
N PHE A 553 -0.10 17.46 28.39
CA PHE A 553 -0.16 18.88 28.77
C PHE A 553 -1.59 19.43 28.61
N ALA A 554 -1.92 20.49 29.37
CA ALA A 554 -3.19 21.24 29.27
C ALA A 554 -3.13 22.41 28.31
#